data_AF-A0A7Y8ICG0-F1
#
_entry.id   AF-A0A7Y8ICG0-F1
#
_cell.length_a   1.000
_cell.length_b   1.000
_cell.length_c   1.000
_cell.angle_alpha   90.00
_cell.angle_beta   90.00
_cell.angle_gamma   90.00
#
_symmetry.space_group_name_H-M   'P 1'
#
loop_
_entity.id
_entity.type
_entity.pdbx_description
1 polymer ?
#
loop_
_entity_poly.entity_id
_entity_poly.type
_entity_poly.pdbx_seq_one_letter_code
_entity_poly.pdbx_strand_id
1 'polypeptide(L)'
;MRWLKTLLWMVLVLFVIDFAIQNREEVSLRYSVQAYRFFEIAGIPLFLVILCSVFLGVLIGGIGDLYSRFQLKRRLRENQKSLEKLEKELQSLRGPGTERP
;
A
#
# COMPACT_ATOMS: atom_id res chain seq x y z
N MET A 1 -24.23 11.12 -0.88
CA MET A 1 -23.05 10.39 -0.32
C MET A 1 -21.70 10.88 -0.85
N ARG A 2 -21.47 11.00 -2.17
CA ARG A 2 -20.18 11.50 -2.71
C ARG A 2 -19.82 12.91 -2.24
N TRP A 3 -20.77 13.85 -2.33
CA TRP A 3 -20.60 15.23 -1.87
C TRP A 3 -20.26 15.34 -0.38
N LEU A 4 -20.91 14.54 0.47
CA LEU A 4 -20.62 14.52 1.91
C LEU A 4 -19.20 14.01 2.20
N LYS A 5 -18.75 12.97 1.47
CA LYS A 5 -17.36 12.50 1.56
C LYS A 5 -16.37 13.57 1.12
N THR A 6 -16.65 14.27 0.01
CA THR A 6 -15.80 15.36 -0.47
C THR A 6 -15.75 16.51 0.53
N LEU A 7 -16.88 16.89 1.12
CA LEU A 7 -16.96 17.93 2.14
C LEU A 7 -16.15 17.54 3.40
N LEU A 8 -16.28 16.30 3.85
CA LEU A 8 -15.55 15.79 5.01
C LEU A 8 -14.03 15.78 4.74
N TRP A 9 -13.61 15.35 3.55
CA TRP A 9 -12.21 15.44 3.12
C TRP A 9 -11.70 16.87 3.07
N MET A 10 -12.51 17.81 2.57
CA MET A 10 -12.15 19.22 2.52
C MET A 10 -11.94 19.79 3.94
N VAL A 11 -12.87 19.52 4.87
CA VAL A 11 -12.75 19.94 6.27
C VAL A 11 -11.51 19.32 6.92
N LEU A 12 -11.22 18.05 6.67
CA LEU A 12 -10.02 17.38 7.16
C LEU A 12 -8.75 18.06 6.63
N VAL A 13 -8.68 18.38 5.35
CA VAL A 13 -7.53 19.05 4.74
C VAL A 13 -7.34 20.44 5.35
N LEU A 14 -8.42 21.22 5.51
CA LEU A 14 -8.36 22.52 6.16
C LEU A 14 -7.85 22.42 7.60
N PHE A 15 -8.33 21.43 8.36
CA PHE A 15 -7.87 21.18 9.72
C PHE A 15 -6.38 20.83 9.79
N VAL A 16 -5.89 20.00 8.85
CA VAL A 16 -4.47 19.65 8.77
C VAL A 16 -3.61 20.88 8.43
N ILE A 17 -4.06 21.73 7.51
CA ILE A 17 -3.35 22.96 7.15
C ILE A 17 -3.32 23.94 8.33
N ASP A 18 -4.45 24.15 9.00
CA ASP A 18 -4.55 25.02 10.17
C ASP A 18 -3.63 24.53 11.29
N PHE A 19 -3.69 23.23 11.60
CA PHE A 19 -2.78 22.59 12.54
C PHE A 19 -1.31 22.81 12.15
N ALA A 20 -0.96 22.65 10.87
CA ALA A 20 0.40 22.86 10.38
C ALA A 20 0.86 24.33 10.52
N ILE A 21 -0.03 25.30 10.29
CA ILE A 21 0.28 26.73 10.43
C ILE A 21 0.48 27.11 11.89
N GLN A 22 -0.37 26.62 12.79
CA GLN A 22 -0.29 26.93 14.21
C GLN A 22 0.89 26.23 14.90
N ASN A 23 1.26 25.03 14.46
CA ASN A 23 2.34 24.22 15.02
C ASN A 23 3.61 24.30 14.15
N ARG A 24 3.99 25.51 13.73
CA ARG A 24 5.26 25.80 13.03
C ARG A 24 6.45 25.86 13.99
N GLU A 25 6.46 25.01 15.01
CA GLU A 25 7.63 24.91 15.88
C GLU A 25 8.79 24.29 15.08
N GLU A 26 9.92 24.99 15.08
CA GLU A 26 11.11 24.56 14.36
C GLU A 26 11.86 23.54 15.21
N VAL A 27 12.10 22.37 14.63
CA VAL A 27 12.89 21.30 15.24
C VAL A 27 14.19 21.08 14.47
N SER A 28 15.23 20.72 15.20
CA SER A 28 16.48 20.25 14.62
C SER A 28 16.45 18.74 14.47
N LEU A 29 16.48 18.27 13.22
CA LEU A 29 16.63 16.85 12.92
C LEU A 29 18.12 16.49 13.02
N ARG A 30 18.46 15.67 14.01
CA ARG A 30 19.83 15.20 14.24
C ARG A 30 19.84 13.69 14.11
N TYR A 31 20.54 13.18 13.11
CA TYR A 31 20.69 11.74 12.90
C TYR A 31 22.15 11.33 13.13
N SER A 32 22.36 10.48 14.13
CA SER A 32 23.68 9.95 14.48
C SER A 32 23.62 8.45 14.67
N VAL A 33 24.56 7.71 14.06
CA VAL A 33 24.74 6.28 14.29
C VAL A 33 26.16 6.07 14.84
N GLN A 34 26.25 5.44 16.01
CA GLN A 34 27.46 4.87 16.60
C GLN A 34 28.70 5.80 16.70
N ALA A 35 28.49 7.10 16.90
CA ALA A 35 29.49 8.19 17.04
C ALA A 35 29.81 9.02 15.79
N TYR A 36 29.24 8.71 14.62
CA TYR A 36 29.29 9.62 13.47
C TYR A 36 28.00 10.45 13.38
N ARG A 37 28.12 11.78 13.44
CA ARG A 37 27.04 12.71 13.08
C ARG A 37 26.91 12.69 11.56
N PHE A 38 25.88 12.03 11.06
CA PHE A 38 25.63 11.91 9.62
C PHE A 38 25.03 13.19 9.06
N PHE A 39 23.98 13.70 9.71
CA PHE A 39 23.24 14.84 9.20
C PHE A 39 22.55 15.61 10.34
N GLU A 40 22.64 16.93 10.26
CA GLU A 40 21.93 17.87 11.13
C GLU A 40 21.26 18.92 10.25
N ILE A 41 19.93 18.94 10.29
CA ILE A 41 19.14 19.94 9.59
C ILE A 41 18.35 20.70 10.64
N ALA A 42 18.69 21.97 10.81
CA ALA A 42 17.99 22.88 11.71
C ALA A 42 16.86 23.60 10.98
N GLY A 43 15.88 24.10 11.74
CA GLY A 43 14.82 24.96 11.20
C GLY A 43 13.74 24.20 10.41
N ILE A 44 13.57 22.89 10.63
CA ILE A 44 12.50 22.14 9.97
C ILE A 44 11.22 22.25 10.83
N PRO A 45 10.09 22.72 10.29
CA PRO A 45 8.82 22.69 10.99
C PRO A 45 8.41 21.27 11.41
N LEU A 46 8.03 21.07 12.67
CA LEU A 46 7.66 19.77 13.23
C LEU A 46 6.57 19.05 12.42
N PHE A 47 5.56 19.79 11.95
CA PHE A 47 4.47 19.20 11.18
C PHE A 47 4.96 18.51 9.90
N LEU A 48 6.01 19.02 9.24
CA LEU A 48 6.58 18.40 8.05
C LEU A 48 7.22 17.06 8.39
N VAL A 49 7.93 16.99 9.52
CA VAL A 49 8.55 15.75 10.00
C VAL A 49 7.49 14.69 10.24
N ILE A 50 6.39 15.06 10.92
CA ILE A 50 5.28 14.16 11.22
C ILE A 50 4.60 13.71 9.92
N LEU A 51 4.27 14.64 9.02
CA LEU A 51 3.63 14.31 7.75
C LEU A 51 4.50 13.38 6.89
N CYS A 52 5.81 13.64 6.80
CA CYS A 52 6.74 12.76 6.08
C CYS A 52 6.83 11.37 6.72
N SER A 53 6.86 11.28 8.05
CA SER A 53 6.86 10.00 8.77
C SER A 53 5.60 9.18 8.50
N VAL A 54 4.42 9.81 8.59
CA VAL A 54 3.13 9.17 8.27
C VAL A 54 3.08 8.78 6.79
N PHE A 55 3.51 9.66 5.90
CA PHE A 55 3.56 9.40 4.46
C PHE A 55 4.42 8.19 4.13
N LEU A 56 5.60 8.07 4.75
CA LEU A 56 6.46 6.88 4.59
C LEU A 56 5.76 5.61 5.07
N GLY A 57 5.07 5.66 6.21
CA GLY A 57 4.26 4.54 6.71
C GLY A 57 3.18 4.10 5.72
N VAL A 58 2.45 5.07 5.15
CA VAL A 58 1.42 4.82 4.12
C VAL A 58 2.05 4.28 2.83
N LEU A 59 3.22 4.80 2.43
CA LEU A 59 3.94 4.34 1.24
C LEU A 59 4.36 2.88 1.39
N ILE A 60 4.94 2.52 2.53
CA ILE A 60 5.34 1.14 2.85
C ILE A 60 4.11 0.22 2.86
N GLY A 61 3.03 0.64 3.53
CA GLY A 61 1.77 -0.11 3.55
C GLY A 61 1.16 -0.29 2.16
N GLY A 62 1.15 0.77 1.35
CA GLY A 62 0.62 0.75 -0.01
C GLY A 62 1.43 -0.12 -0.96
N ILE A 63 2.76 -0.08 -0.88
CA ILE A 63 3.65 -0.98 -1.64
C ILE A 63 3.42 -2.43 -1.22
N GLY A 64 3.28 -2.70 0.07
CA GLY A 64 2.97 -4.04 0.59
C GLY A 64 1.64 -4.59 0.07
N ASP A 65 0.56 -3.79 0.10
CA ASP A 65 -0.75 -4.17 -0.44
C ASP A 65 -0.67 -4.42 -1.96
N LEU A 66 0.04 -3.55 -2.69
CA LEU A 66 0.23 -3.72 -4.13
C LEU A 66 0.97 -5.03 -4.45
N TYR A 67 2.04 -5.33 -3.72
CA TYR A 67 2.79 -6.57 -3.88
C TYR A 67 1.93 -7.81 -3.59
N SER A 68 1.12 -7.78 -2.53
CA SER A 68 0.16 -8.84 -2.20
C SER A 68 -0.84 -9.08 -3.34
N ARG A 69 -1.39 -8.01 -3.93
CA ARG A 69 -2.30 -8.10 -5.07
C ARG A 69 -1.64 -8.71 -6.31
N PHE A 70 -0.38 -8.37 -6.57
CA PHE A 70 0.38 -8.96 -7.69
C PHE A 70 0.61 -10.46 -7.49
N GLN A 71 1.03 -10.88 -6.29
CA GLN A 71 1.18 -12.29 -5.93
C GLN A 71 -0.14 -13.05 -6.07
N LEU A 72 -1.25 -12.47 -5.60
CA LEU A 72 -2.57 -13.09 -5.69
C LEU A 72 -3.01 -13.29 -7.15
N LYS A 73 -2.85 -12.26 -8.00
CA LYS A 73 -3.15 -12.37 -9.45
C LYS A 73 -2.31 -13.45 -10.13
N ARG A 74 -1.04 -13.59 -9.74
CA ARG A 74 -0.15 -14.61 -10.30
C ARG A 74 -0.60 -16.02 -9.91
N ARG A 75 -0.91 -16.25 -8.63
CA ARG A 75 -1.44 -17.53 -8.14
C ARG A 75 -2.76 -17.91 -8.79
N LEU A 76 -3.66 -16.95 -9.01
CA LEU A 76 -4.91 -17.20 -9.74
C LEU A 76 -4.66 -17.73 -11.16
N ARG A 77 -3.73 -17.12 -11.89
CA ARG A 77 -3.36 -17.58 -13.25
C ARG A 77 -2.73 -18.96 -13.24
N GLU A 78 -1.87 -19.25 -12.28
CA GLU A 78 -1.23 -20.56 -12.14
C GLU A 78 -2.27 -21.65 -11.79
N ASN A 79 -3.18 -21.37 -10.86
CA ASN A 79 -4.26 -22.28 -10.51
C ASN A 79 -5.21 -22.54 -11.68
N GLN A 80 -5.57 -21.51 -12.46
CA GLN A 80 -6.44 -21.66 -13.62
C GLN A 80 -5.81 -22.56 -14.70
N LYS A 81 -4.50 -22.41 -14.96
CA LYS A 81 -3.77 -23.30 -15.87
C LYS A 81 -3.73 -24.74 -15.37
N SER A 82 -3.56 -24.94 -14.07
CA SER A 82 -3.57 -26.28 -13.47
C SER A 82 -4.95 -26.94 -13.57
N LEU A 83 -6.02 -26.18 -13.40
CA LEU A 83 -7.40 -26.67 -13.61
C LEU A 83 -7.63 -27.08 -15.06
N GLU A 84 -7.28 -26.23 -16.03
CA GLU A 84 -7.42 -26.56 -17.46
C GLU A 84 -6.61 -27.81 -17.84
N LYS A 85 -5.41 -27.97 -17.28
CA LYS A 85 -4.59 -29.16 -17.52
C LYS A 85 -5.23 -30.42 -16.93
N LEU A 86 -5.70 -30.34 -15.69
CA LEU A 86 -6.35 -31.47 -15.01
C LEU A 86 -7.66 -31.86 -15.70
N GLU A 87 -8.43 -30.88 -16.21
CA GLU A 87 -9.65 -31.12 -16.97
C GLU A 87 -9.35 -31.82 -18.31
N LYS A 88 -8.28 -31.44 -19.00
CA LYS A 88 -7.80 -32.14 -20.21
C LYS A 88 -7.34 -33.57 -19.90
N GLU A 89 -6.65 -33.79 -18.80
CA GLU A 89 -6.22 -35.13 -18.36
C GLU A 89 -7.44 -36.01 -18.01
N LEU A 90 -8.46 -35.46 -17.35
CA LEU A 90 -9.72 -36.16 -17.09
C LEU A 90 -10.49 -36.48 -18.39
N GLN A 91 -10.50 -35.57 -19.37
CA GLN A 91 -11.09 -35.82 -20.68
C GLN A 91 -10.32 -36.88 -21.48
N SER A 92 -8.98 -36.90 -21.42
CA SER A 92 -8.20 -37.92 -22.11
C SER A 92 -8.29 -39.30 -21.46
N LEU A 93 -8.50 -39.35 -20.13
CA LEU A 93 -8.78 -40.59 -19.40
C LEU A 93 -10.23 -41.07 -19.60
N ARG A 94 -11.18 -40.14 -19.78
CA ARG A 94 -12.53 -40.43 -20.31
C ARG A 94 -12.46 -40.61 -21.83
N GLY A 95 -11.82 -41.68 -22.30
CA GLY A 95 -11.96 -42.13 -23.68
C GLY A 95 -13.44 -42.38 -24.07
N PRO A 96 -13.77 -42.49 -25.37
CA PRO A 96 -15.14 -42.45 -25.93
C PRO A 96 -16.02 -43.68 -25.59
N GLY A 97 -16.15 -44.03 -24.30
CA GLY A 97 -16.83 -45.24 -23.82
C GLY A 97 -17.64 -45.05 -22.54
N THR A 98 -17.99 -43.81 -22.18
CA THR A 98 -18.95 -43.53 -21.09
C THR A 98 -20.11 -42.65 -21.56
N GLU A 99 -20.61 -42.91 -22.76
CA GLU A 99 -22.05 -42.85 -22.98
C GLU A 99 -22.61 -44.18 -22.47
N ARG A 100 -23.21 -44.17 -21.28
CA ARG A 100 -24.11 -45.24 -20.85
C ARG A 100 -25.52 -44.65 -20.77
N PRO A 101 -26.53 -45.39 -21.23
CA PRO A 101 -27.89 -44.92 -21.55
C PRO A 101 -28.67 -44.39 -20.35
#